data_AF-A0A2G6EQU1-F1
#
_entry.id   AF-A0A2G6EQU1-F1
#
_cell.length_a   1.000
_cell.length_b   1.000
_cell.length_c   1.000
_cell.angle_alpha   90.00
_cell.angle_beta   90.00
_cell.angle_gamma   90.00
#
_symmetry.space_group_name_H-M   'P 1'
#
loop_
_entity.id
_entity.type
_entity.pdbx_description
1 polymer ?
#
loop_
_entity_poly.entity_id
_entity_poly.type
_entity_poly.pdbx_seq_one_letter_code
_entity_poly.pdbx_strand_id
1 'polypeptide(L)'
;MNDFIKGFTHAMAGFSWILRPKIRRFVYIPLAVNVLIFALAIGLLGQYASTWVAGLIGQKSDWWSLLQWAYDIVVPVLTVVIYLALVLVAYFSFSAVANLLAAPFNAQLAKAVEQRLAGQTV
;
A
#
# COMPACT_ATOMS: atom_id res chain seq x y z
N MET A 1 -0.31 -34.94 -4.74
CA MET A 1 -1.10 -34.21 -3.72
C MET A 1 -0.30 -33.90 -2.44
N ASN A 2 0.55 -34.82 -1.97
CA ASN A 2 1.36 -34.61 -0.75
C ASN A 2 2.38 -33.46 -0.84
N ASP A 3 2.93 -33.14 -2.02
CA ASP A 3 3.96 -32.09 -2.13
C ASP A 3 3.41 -30.68 -1.98
N PHE A 4 2.14 -30.45 -2.39
CA PHE A 4 1.46 -29.17 -2.20
C PHE A 4 1.20 -28.90 -0.70
N ILE A 5 0.72 -29.91 0.02
CA ILE A 5 0.49 -29.84 1.47
C ILE A 5 1.82 -29.64 2.20
N LYS A 6 2.90 -30.33 1.80
CA LYS A 6 4.24 -30.12 2.35
C LYS A 6 4.74 -28.70 2.13
N GLY A 7 4.63 -28.17 0.90
CA GLY A 7 4.99 -26.79 0.59
C GLY A 7 4.22 -25.77 1.44
N PHE A 8 2.91 -25.97 1.59
CA PHE A 8 2.07 -25.13 2.46
C PHE A 8 2.50 -25.21 3.94
N THR A 9 2.81 -26.40 4.46
CA THR A 9 3.30 -26.55 5.83
C THR A 9 4.66 -25.89 6.07
N HIS A 10 5.54 -25.85 5.08
CA HIS A 10 6.81 -25.09 5.18
C HIS A 10 6.59 -23.59 5.24
N ALA A 11 5.67 -23.04 4.44
CA ALA A 11 5.29 -21.63 4.50
C ALA A 11 4.69 -21.27 5.88
N MET A 12 3.84 -22.13 6.44
CA MET A 12 3.28 -21.95 7.78
C MET A 12 4.32 -22.11 8.89
N ALA A 13 5.31 -23.00 8.75
CA ALA A 13 6.40 -23.11 9.70
C ALA A 13 7.20 -21.79 9.82
N GLY A 14 7.38 -21.08 8.70
CA GLY A 14 8.05 -19.77 8.64
C GLY A 14 7.37 -18.68 9.47
N PHE A 15 6.04 -18.71 9.61
CA PHE A 15 5.31 -17.75 10.46
C PHE A 15 5.76 -17.80 11.92
N SER A 16 6.09 -19.00 12.43
CA SER A 16 6.59 -19.15 13.81
C SER A 16 8.00 -18.56 14.03
N TRP A 17 8.72 -18.23 12.95
CA TRP A 17 10.09 -17.70 12.99
C TRP A 17 10.12 -16.17 13.03
N ILE A 18 9.10 -15.52 12.47
CA ILE A 18 8.96 -14.06 12.36
C ILE A 18 9.12 -13.36 13.73
N LEU A 19 8.62 -13.98 14.79
CA LEU A 19 8.63 -13.42 16.16
C LEU A 19 9.88 -13.76 16.97
N ARG A 20 10.81 -14.57 16.45
CA ARG A 20 11.99 -15.00 17.22
C ARG A 20 13.04 -13.89 17.40
N PRO A 21 13.78 -13.90 18.52
CA PRO A 21 14.88 -12.95 18.75
C PRO A 21 15.93 -13.04 17.63
N LYS A 22 16.58 -11.92 17.31
CA LYS A 22 17.44 -11.67 16.12
C LYS A 22 16.69 -11.51 14.78
N ILE A 23 15.53 -12.16 14.56
CA ILE A 23 14.73 -12.07 13.32
C ILE A 23 13.71 -10.92 13.37
N ARG A 24 13.04 -10.74 14.52
CA ARG A 24 11.94 -9.76 14.69
C ARG A 24 12.25 -8.32 14.28
N ARG A 25 13.52 -7.88 14.36
CA ARG A 25 13.92 -6.51 13.93
C ARG A 25 13.74 -6.30 12.43
N PHE A 26 13.99 -7.34 11.63
CA PHE A 26 13.86 -7.30 10.17
C PHE A 26 12.40 -7.33 9.71
N VAL A 27 11.47 -7.54 10.64
CA VAL A 27 10.02 -7.53 10.40
C VAL A 27 9.42 -6.22 10.90
N TYR A 28 9.74 -5.83 12.15
CA TYR A 28 9.16 -4.63 12.75
C TYR A 28 9.62 -3.33 12.11
N ILE A 29 10.88 -3.23 11.64
CA ILE A 29 11.37 -2.00 11.01
C ILE A 29 10.62 -1.74 9.68
N PRO A 30 10.55 -2.67 8.71
CA PRO A 30 9.73 -2.48 7.50
C PRO A 30 8.27 -2.21 7.81
N LEU A 31 7.70 -2.93 8.78
CA LEU A 31 6.31 -2.76 9.16
C LEU A 31 6.06 -1.35 9.71
N ALA A 32 6.91 -0.86 10.61
CA ALA A 32 6.79 0.47 11.18
C ALA A 32 6.93 1.56 10.11
N VAL A 33 7.92 1.43 9.21
CA VAL A 33 8.08 2.34 8.07
C VAL A 33 6.83 2.34 7.19
N ASN A 34 6.29 1.17 6.86
CA ASN A 34 5.07 1.06 6.06
C ASN A 34 3.86 1.71 6.75
N VAL A 35 3.68 1.48 8.06
CA VAL A 35 2.59 2.10 8.83
C VAL A 35 2.72 3.62 8.86
N LEU A 36 3.94 4.15 9.05
CA LEU A 36 4.19 5.59 9.07
C LEU A 36 3.89 6.24 7.71
N ILE A 37 4.38 5.65 6.62
CA ILE A 37 4.14 6.17 5.27
C ILE A 37 2.65 6.06 4.92
N PHE A 38 1.98 4.97 5.31
CA PHE A 38 0.56 4.78 5.08
C PHE A 38 -0.28 5.83 5.83
N ALA A 39 0.03 6.07 7.11
CA ALA A 39 -0.63 7.08 7.92
C ALA A 39 -0.43 8.49 7.33
N LEU A 40 0.79 8.81 6.88
CA LEU A 40 1.09 10.06 6.18
C LEU A 40 0.28 10.18 4.89
N ALA A 41 0.27 9.15 4.04
CA ALA A 41 -0.43 9.16 2.75
C ALA A 41 -1.93 9.36 2.93
N ILE A 42 -2.55 8.65 3.89
CA ILE A 42 -3.98 8.83 4.21
C ILE A 42 -4.24 10.24 4.76
N GLY A 43 -3.38 10.74 5.64
CA GLY A 43 -3.50 12.10 6.18
C GLY A 43 -3.46 13.16 5.08
N LEU A 44 -2.51 13.03 4.15
CA LEU A 44 -2.39 13.93 2.99
C LEU A 44 -3.59 13.80 2.04
N LEU A 45 -4.05 12.59 1.75
CA LEU A 45 -5.26 12.40 0.94
C LEU A 45 -6.48 13.02 1.61
N GLY A 46 -6.69 12.81 2.91
CA GLY A 46 -7.80 13.41 3.64
C GLY A 46 -7.76 14.94 3.62
N GLN A 47 -6.56 15.53 3.68
CA GLN A 47 -6.36 16.98 3.67
C GLN A 47 -6.51 17.60 2.27
N TYR A 48 -5.97 16.96 1.23
CA TYR A 48 -5.84 17.57 -0.10
C TYR A 48 -6.80 17.01 -1.16
N ALA A 49 -7.45 15.85 -0.94
CA ALA A 49 -8.29 15.22 -1.95
C ALA A 49 -9.44 16.13 -2.41
N SER A 50 -10.10 16.82 -1.49
CA SER A 50 -11.19 17.75 -1.84
C SER A 50 -10.71 18.90 -2.73
N THR A 51 -9.53 19.44 -2.42
CA THR A 51 -8.91 20.54 -3.19
C THR A 51 -8.49 20.06 -4.57
N TRP A 52 -7.88 18.88 -4.67
CA TRP A 52 -7.50 18.29 -5.96
C TRP A 52 -8.72 17.95 -6.81
N VAL A 53 -9.75 17.35 -6.22
CA VAL A 53 -11.00 17.04 -6.93
C VAL A 53 -11.67 18.31 -7.44
N ALA A 54 -11.78 19.35 -6.60
CA ALA A 54 -12.34 20.64 -7.01
C ALA A 54 -11.53 21.28 -8.15
N GLY A 55 -10.19 21.22 -8.07
CA GLY A 55 -9.30 21.71 -9.13
C GLY A 55 -9.44 20.95 -10.44
N LEU A 56 -9.64 19.63 -10.38
CA LEU A 56 -9.82 18.76 -11.55
C LEU A 56 -11.20 18.90 -12.21
N ILE A 57 -12.25 19.13 -11.42
CA ILE A 57 -13.59 19.42 -11.95
C ILE A 57 -13.62 20.80 -12.61
N GLY A 58 -12.85 21.75 -12.08
CA GLY A 58 -12.79 23.13 -12.58
C GLY A 58 -13.99 23.97 -12.14
N GLN A 59 -13.93 25.27 -12.42
CA GLN A 59 -15.01 26.19 -12.08
C GLN A 59 -16.16 26.10 -13.08
N LYS A 60 -17.39 26.26 -12.58
CA LYS A 60 -18.60 26.35 -13.42
C LYS A 60 -18.46 27.55 -14.35
N SER A 61 -18.40 27.31 -15.67
CA SER A 61 -18.41 28.37 -16.67
C SER A 61 -19.84 28.74 -17.08
N ASP A 62 -20.01 29.94 -17.65
CA ASP A 62 -21.33 30.44 -18.09
C ASP A 62 -21.97 29.55 -19.17
N TRP A 63 -21.17 28.82 -19.97
CA TRP A 63 -21.66 27.87 -20.97
C TRP A 63 -22.39 26.67 -20.35
N TRP A 64 -22.00 26.26 -19.14
CA TRP A 64 -22.69 25.19 -18.41
C TRP A 64 -24.04 25.63 -17.85
N SER A 65 -24.32 26.94 -17.80
CA SER A 65 -25.63 27.45 -17.38
C SER A 65 -26.75 27.03 -18.35
N LEU A 66 -26.41 26.90 -19.65
CA LEU A 66 -27.32 26.43 -20.70
C LEU A 66 -27.58 24.91 -20.66
N LEU A 67 -26.70 24.14 -19.99
CA LEU A 67 -26.72 22.67 -19.91
C LEU A 67 -26.82 22.17 -18.46
N GLN A 68 -27.59 22.89 -17.63
CA GLN A 68 -27.68 22.61 -16.20
C GLN A 68 -28.09 21.16 -15.89
N TRP A 69 -29.04 20.60 -16.65
CA TRP A 69 -29.49 19.21 -16.49
C TRP A 69 -28.37 18.18 -16.71
N ALA A 70 -27.44 18.45 -17.63
CA ALA A 70 -26.31 17.56 -17.92
C ALA A 70 -25.23 17.72 -16.86
N TYR A 71 -24.97 18.95 -16.41
CA TYR A 71 -24.03 19.25 -15.33
C TYR A 71 -24.40 18.51 -14.04
N ASP A 72 -25.67 18.54 -13.65
CA ASP A 72 -26.17 17.94 -12.40
C ASP A 72 -26.02 16.40 -12.38
N ILE A 73 -25.92 15.75 -13.55
CA ILE A 73 -25.68 14.30 -13.66
C ILE A 73 -24.19 13.99 -13.79
N VAL A 74 -23.48 14.72 -14.64
CA VAL A 74 -22.08 14.42 -14.98
C VAL A 74 -21.14 14.72 -13.81
N VAL A 75 -21.34 15.83 -13.09
CA VAL A 75 -20.41 16.25 -12.03
C VAL A 75 -20.37 15.28 -10.85
N PRO A 76 -21.50 14.77 -10.31
CA PRO A 76 -21.46 13.77 -9.25
C PRO A 76 -20.75 12.48 -9.69
N VAL A 77 -21.00 12.00 -10.90
CA VAL A 77 -20.35 10.80 -11.46
C VAL A 77 -18.84 11.03 -11.60
N LEU A 78 -18.46 12.16 -12.20
CA LEU A 78 -17.06 12.54 -12.38
C LEU A 78 -16.34 12.69 -11.03
N THR A 79 -17.00 13.28 -10.03
CA THR A 79 -16.50 13.41 -8.67
C THR A 79 -16.14 12.04 -8.10
N VAL A 80 -17.08 11.08 -8.16
CA VAL A 80 -16.83 9.71 -7.67
C VAL A 80 -15.68 9.05 -8.42
N VAL A 81 -15.64 9.17 -9.74
CA VAL A 81 -14.55 8.60 -10.56
C VAL A 81 -13.19 9.19 -10.19
N ILE A 82 -13.09 10.51 -10.00
CA ILE A 82 -11.84 11.15 -9.60
C ILE A 82 -11.42 10.70 -8.20
N TYR A 83 -12.35 10.61 -7.24
CA TYR A 83 -12.03 10.08 -5.91
C TYR A 83 -11.50 8.64 -5.97
N LEU A 84 -12.15 7.77 -6.75
CA LEU A 84 -11.69 6.39 -6.95
C LEU A 84 -10.30 6.35 -7.59
N ALA A 85 -10.05 7.18 -8.61
CA ALA A 85 -8.75 7.29 -9.25
C ALA A 85 -7.67 7.76 -8.26
N LEU A 86 -7.95 8.76 -7.43
CA LEU A 86 -7.03 9.23 -6.39
C LEU A 86 -6.68 8.14 -5.38
N VAL A 87 -7.67 7.37 -4.93
CA VAL A 87 -7.44 6.23 -4.02
C VAL A 87 -6.58 5.16 -4.69
N LEU A 88 -6.85 4.83 -5.96
CA LEU A 88 -6.06 3.84 -6.70
C LEU A 88 -4.62 4.30 -6.90
N VAL A 89 -4.41 5.53 -7.36
CA VAL A 89 -3.07 6.10 -7.55
C VAL A 89 -2.32 6.09 -6.22
N ALA A 90 -2.94 6.58 -5.14
CA ALA A 90 -2.31 6.57 -3.84
C ALA A 90 -1.98 5.15 -3.35
N TYR A 91 -2.87 4.18 -3.54
CA TYR A 91 -2.63 2.78 -3.20
C TYR A 91 -1.43 2.20 -3.96
N PHE A 92 -1.38 2.38 -5.29
CA PHE A 92 -0.28 1.85 -6.10
C PHE A 92 1.04 2.55 -5.81
N SER A 93 1.04 3.88 -5.69
CA SER A 93 2.24 4.66 -5.31
C SER A 93 2.75 4.25 -3.93
N PHE A 94 1.85 4.13 -2.95
CA PHE A 94 2.19 3.64 -1.62
C PHE A 94 2.78 2.22 -1.68
N SER A 95 2.11 1.28 -2.35
CA SER A 95 2.56 -0.11 -2.47
C SER A 95 3.94 -0.20 -3.12
N ALA A 96 4.18 0.56 -4.18
CA ALA A 96 5.49 0.62 -4.84
C ALA A 96 6.58 1.10 -3.88
N VAL A 97 6.35 2.21 -3.16
CA VAL A 97 7.32 2.76 -2.19
C VAL A 97 7.54 1.79 -1.03
N ALA A 98 6.49 1.25 -0.45
CA ALA A 98 6.53 0.29 0.65
C ALA A 98 7.34 -0.96 0.28
N ASN A 99 7.09 -1.53 -0.90
CA ASN A 99 7.81 -2.70 -1.38
C ASN A 99 9.28 -2.41 -1.68
N LEU A 100 9.58 -1.24 -2.25
CA LEU A 100 10.96 -0.82 -2.51
C LEU A 100 11.75 -0.65 -1.20
N LEU A 101 11.13 -0.05 -0.18
CA LEU A 101 11.73 0.12 1.14
C LEU A 101 11.85 -1.21 1.90
N ALA A 102 10.92 -2.14 1.72
CA ALA A 102 10.96 -3.46 2.36
C ALA A 102 11.97 -4.42 1.69
N ALA A 103 12.27 -4.27 0.40
CA ALA A 103 13.18 -5.11 -0.36
C ALA A 103 14.54 -5.40 0.33
N PRO A 104 15.29 -4.40 0.84
CA PRO A 104 16.56 -4.66 1.52
C PRO A 104 16.40 -5.47 2.82
N PHE A 105 15.27 -5.34 3.51
CA PHE A 105 14.99 -6.10 4.73
C PHE A 105 14.58 -7.53 4.41
N ASN A 106 13.78 -7.73 3.36
CA ASN A 106 13.41 -9.06 2.89
C ASN A 106 14.65 -9.89 2.49
N ALA A 107 15.64 -9.25 1.85
CA ALA A 107 16.91 -9.90 1.52
C ALA A 107 17.74 -10.26 2.76
N GLN A 108 17.79 -9.39 3.78
CA GLN A 108 18.50 -9.67 5.04
C GLN A 108 17.79 -10.73 5.89
N LEU A 109 16.46 -10.73 5.88
CA LEU A 109 15.64 -11.75 6.53
C LEU A 109 15.90 -13.13 5.92
N ALA A 110 15.94 -13.23 4.58
CA ALA A 110 16.24 -14.47 3.89
C ALA A 110 17.62 -15.04 4.30
N LYS A 111 18.66 -14.18 4.34
CA LYS A 111 19.99 -14.58 4.81
C LYS A 111 20.00 -15.06 6.26
N ALA A 112 19.30 -14.36 7.15
CA ALA A 112 19.22 -14.75 8.57
C ALA A 112 18.50 -16.10 8.77
N VAL A 113 17.49 -16.39 7.94
CA VAL A 113 16.79 -17.68 7.93
C VAL A 113 17.69 -18.80 7.38
N GLU A 114 18.41 -18.54 6.29
CA GLU A 114 19.35 -19.51 5.69
C GLU A 114 20.48 -19.88 6.65
N GLN A 115 21.14 -18.90 7.28
CA GLN A 115 22.20 -19.15 8.28
C GLN A 115 21.70 -19.99 9.46
N ARG A 116 20.47 -19.74 9.89
CA ARG A 116 19.80 -20.53 10.94
C ARG A 116 19.54 -21.98 10.52
N LEU A 117 19.07 -22.20 9.30
CA LEU A 117 18.82 -23.55 8.76
C LEU A 117 20.11 -24.32 8.50
N ALA A 118 21.18 -23.62 8.10
CA ALA A 118 22.51 -24.18 7.88
C ALA A 118 23.25 -24.55 9.19
N GLY A 119 22.65 -24.29 10.36
CA GLY A 119 23.27 -24.58 11.66
C GLY A 119 24.49 -23.69 11.98
N GLN A 120 24.69 -22.60 11.23
CA GLN A 120 25.77 -21.65 11.50
C GLN A 120 25.36 -20.79 12.71
N THR A 121 26.04 -21.01 13.83
CA THR A 121 25.86 -20.25 15.07
C THR A 121 26.16 -18.77 14.84
N VAL A 122 25.16 -17.93 15.14
CA VAL A 122 25.22 -16.46 15.10
C VAL A 122 25.92 -15.89 16.32
#